data_AF-A0A7V5S0Y8-F1
#
_entry.id   AF-A0A7V5S0Y8-F1
#
_cell.length_a   1.000
_cell.length_b   1.000
_cell.length_c   1.000
_cell.angle_alpha   90.00
_cell.angle_beta   90.00
_cell.angle_gamma   90.00
#
_symmetry.space_group_name_H-M   'P 1'
#
loop_
_entity.id
_entity.type
_entity.pdbx_description
1 polymer ?
#
loop_
_entity_poly.entity_id
_entity_poly.type
_entity_poly.pdbx_seq_one_letter_code
_entity_poly.pdbx_strand_id
1 'polypeptide(L)'
;MRTGQRSTVRIALIVVGVLLLLYLGNIGVGYFQASRMQLSRLTPSQFTVFGFPARAMEERRWKIIITHEVPKVVEQLREVGLERPELGAEDQQNFKRVPIEEVIRTLPVVLTEQHIEKVWVEERAAETLRAQGKFYVVHLRLTSEGRARLWNYAREQVAQFRALGEKPRDERLLLMVGEQPWASPIISPEVSSSWWLMSRFSMLQSSDVQIFPIYDEEIANTIAQGFDEAKQKALAKAAEGAR
;
A
#
# COMPACT_ATOMS: atom_id res chain seq x y z
N MET A 1 29.76 43.66 -16.69
CA MET A 1 28.69 42.64 -16.49
C MET A 1 29.15 41.28 -15.91
N ARG A 2 30.37 41.12 -15.36
CA ARG A 2 30.88 39.81 -14.84
C ARG A 2 30.86 39.65 -13.30
N THR A 3 30.65 40.72 -12.54
CA THR A 3 30.67 40.72 -11.07
C THR A 3 29.34 40.27 -10.45
N GLY A 4 28.20 40.64 -11.06
CA GLY A 4 26.87 40.20 -10.61
C GLY A 4 26.68 38.69 -10.69
N GLN A 5 27.11 38.06 -11.79
CA GLN A 5 26.90 36.63 -12.06
C GLN A 5 27.65 35.71 -11.07
N ARG A 6 28.86 36.09 -10.61
CA ARG A 6 29.61 35.33 -9.59
C ARG A 6 28.99 35.41 -8.20
N SER A 7 28.34 36.53 -7.88
CA SER A 7 27.63 36.71 -6.60
C SER A 7 26.37 35.85 -6.56
N THR A 8 25.59 35.85 -7.65
CA THR A 8 24.36 35.04 -7.77
C THR A 8 24.65 33.54 -7.68
N VAL A 9 25.73 33.05 -8.30
CA VAL A 9 26.12 31.63 -8.23
C VAL A 9 26.51 31.22 -6.81
N ARG A 10 27.22 32.07 -6.06
CA ARG A 10 27.57 31.79 -4.66
C ARG A 10 26.34 31.75 -3.76
N ILE A 11 25.42 32.71 -3.93
CA ILE A 11 24.16 32.74 -3.19
C ILE A 11 23.33 31.51 -3.51
N ALA A 12 23.22 31.13 -4.80
CA ALA A 12 22.51 29.93 -5.21
C ALA A 12 23.11 28.65 -4.60
N LEU A 13 24.43 28.51 -4.59
CA LEU A 13 25.10 27.37 -3.96
C LEU A 13 24.86 27.31 -2.45
N ILE A 14 24.87 28.45 -1.76
CA ILE A 14 24.56 28.51 -0.33
C ILE A 14 23.11 28.11 -0.09
N VAL A 15 22.16 28.65 -0.86
CA VAL A 15 20.73 28.31 -0.75
C VAL A 15 20.51 26.83 -1.01
N VAL A 16 21.08 26.28 -2.09
CA VAL A 16 21.01 24.84 -2.39
C VAL A 16 21.64 24.02 -1.28
N GLY A 17 22.80 24.41 -0.76
CA GLY A 17 23.46 23.73 0.35
C GLY A 17 22.62 23.71 1.63
N VAL A 18 22.00 24.84 1.98
CA VAL A 18 21.10 24.94 3.14
C VAL A 18 19.85 24.10 2.95
N LEU A 19 19.22 24.16 1.77
CA LEU A 19 18.05 23.33 1.46
C LEU A 19 18.39 21.85 1.53
N LEU A 20 19.57 21.46 1.04
CA LEU A 20 20.04 20.07 1.06
C LEU A 20 20.33 19.60 2.50
N LEU A 21 20.92 20.45 3.35
CA LEU A 21 21.10 20.16 4.78
C LEU A 21 19.78 20.05 5.53
N LEU A 22 18.83 20.96 5.31
CA LEU A 22 17.49 20.88 5.90
C LEU A 22 16.75 19.62 5.45
N TYR A 23 16.89 19.28 4.16
CA TYR A 23 16.33 18.06 3.59
C TYR A 23 16.93 16.80 4.23
N LEU A 24 18.27 16.71 4.32
CA LEU A 24 18.97 15.60 4.98
C LEU A 24 18.70 15.53 6.49
N GLY A 25 18.55 16.67 7.15
CA GLY A 25 18.18 16.74 8.57
C GLY A 25 16.77 16.21 8.82
N ASN A 26 15.79 16.64 8.02
CA ASN A 26 14.42 16.15 8.09
C ASN A 26 14.34 14.63 7.81
N ILE A 27 15.15 14.16 6.84
CA ILE A 27 15.36 12.75 6.54
C ILE A 27 15.85 11.97 7.76
N GLY A 28 16.95 12.41 8.38
CA GLY A 28 17.58 11.69 9.49
C GLY A 28 16.65 11.58 10.69
N VAL A 29 15.91 12.66 10.97
CA VAL A 29 14.90 12.69 12.02
C VAL A 29 13.75 11.72 11.74
N GLY A 30 13.21 11.69 10.52
CA GLY A 30 12.11 10.79 10.16
C GLY A 30 12.47 9.30 10.28
N TYR A 31 13.65 8.91 9.77
CA TYR A 31 14.16 7.54 9.93
C TYR A 31 14.36 7.19 11.40
N PHE A 32 15.00 8.09 12.17
CA PHE A 32 15.27 7.88 13.58
C PHE A 32 13.97 7.69 14.38
N GLN A 33 12.98 8.55 14.14
CA GLN A 33 11.66 8.45 14.78
C GLN A 33 10.95 7.14 14.44
N ALA A 34 10.87 6.77 13.15
CA ALA A 34 10.21 5.54 12.73
C ALA A 34 10.88 4.27 13.31
N SER A 35 12.21 4.26 13.37
CA SER A 35 12.99 3.13 13.90
C SER A 35 12.84 2.92 15.42
N ARG A 36 12.46 3.98 16.16
CA ARG A 36 12.28 3.94 17.62
C ARG A 36 10.82 3.98 18.06
N MET A 37 9.89 4.04 17.12
CA MET A 37 8.47 4.11 17.42
C MET A 37 8.03 2.78 18.04
N GLN A 38 7.48 2.83 19.25
CA GLN A 38 6.88 1.65 19.87
C GLN A 38 5.50 1.43 19.24
N LEU A 39 5.42 0.44 18.36
CA LEU A 39 4.20 0.10 17.65
C LEU A 39 3.47 -1.00 18.41
N SER A 40 2.36 -0.64 19.07
CA SER A 40 1.46 -1.61 19.70
C SER A 40 0.77 -2.48 18.64
N ARG A 41 0.38 -3.70 19.03
CA ARG A 41 -0.45 -4.56 18.18
C ARG A 41 -1.81 -3.90 17.97
N LEU A 42 -2.28 -3.92 16.73
CA LEU A 42 -3.57 -3.36 16.35
C LEU A 42 -4.66 -4.42 16.39
N THR A 43 -5.86 -4.00 16.76
CA THR A 43 -7.09 -4.77 16.57
C THR A 43 -7.77 -4.34 15.27
N PRO A 44 -8.42 -5.27 14.54
CA PRO A 44 -9.22 -4.91 13.37
C PRO A 44 -10.31 -3.88 13.69
N SER A 45 -10.60 -3.03 12.71
CA SER A 45 -11.65 -2.01 12.71
C SER A 45 -12.46 -2.07 11.40
N GLN A 46 -13.39 -1.13 11.21
CA GLN A 46 -14.21 -1.08 9.98
C GLN A 46 -13.40 -0.75 8.72
N PHE A 47 -12.22 -0.14 8.84
CA PHE A 47 -11.31 0.04 7.72
C PHE A 47 -9.94 -0.48 8.13
N THR A 48 -9.59 -1.67 7.66
CA THR A 48 -8.38 -2.37 8.11
C THR A 48 -7.53 -2.80 6.93
N VAL A 49 -6.22 -2.55 7.01
CA VAL A 49 -5.25 -3.08 6.07
C VAL A 49 -4.50 -4.21 6.76
N PHE A 50 -4.73 -5.43 6.27
CA PHE A 50 -4.05 -6.63 6.69
C PHE A 50 -2.82 -6.89 5.83
N GLY A 51 -1.77 -7.37 6.48
CA GLY A 51 -0.62 -7.94 5.79
C GLY A 51 -0.94 -9.35 5.35
N PHE A 52 -0.65 -9.69 4.09
CA PHE A 52 -0.84 -11.02 3.54
C PHE A 52 0.53 -11.64 3.21
N PRO A 53 1.25 -12.19 4.22
CA PRO A 53 2.63 -12.59 4.05
C PRO A 53 2.76 -13.86 3.19
N ALA A 54 3.52 -13.79 2.09
CA ALA A 54 3.60 -14.87 1.10
C ALA A 54 4.12 -16.19 1.68
N ARG A 55 5.11 -16.11 2.58
CA ARG A 55 5.65 -17.29 3.26
C ARG A 55 4.58 -18.02 4.10
N ALA A 56 3.75 -17.28 4.85
CA ALA A 56 2.70 -17.89 5.65
C ALA A 56 1.61 -18.52 4.77
N MET A 57 1.37 -17.95 3.58
CA MET A 57 0.48 -18.58 2.58
C MET A 57 1.05 -19.91 2.11
N GLU A 58 2.33 -19.93 1.72
CA GLU A 58 3.03 -21.12 1.22
C GLU A 58 3.01 -22.24 2.27
N GLU A 59 3.37 -21.92 3.51
CA GLU A 59 3.36 -22.87 4.64
C GLU A 59 1.96 -23.45 4.88
N ARG A 60 0.90 -22.65 4.68
CA ARG A 60 -0.50 -23.07 4.84
C ARG A 60 -1.13 -23.63 3.58
N ARG A 61 -0.40 -23.63 2.46
CA ARG A 61 -0.90 -23.98 1.11
C ARG A 61 -2.14 -23.18 0.72
N TRP A 62 -2.20 -21.92 1.11
CA TRP A 62 -3.29 -21.02 0.76
C TRP A 62 -3.02 -20.37 -0.58
N LYS A 63 -4.02 -20.35 -1.46
CA LYS A 63 -4.01 -19.64 -2.74
C LYS A 63 -5.14 -18.62 -2.70
N ILE A 64 -4.82 -17.35 -2.93
CA ILE A 64 -5.85 -16.31 -3.10
C ILE A 64 -6.43 -16.48 -4.50
N ILE A 65 -7.72 -16.81 -4.57
CA ILE A 65 -8.48 -16.77 -5.83
C ILE A 65 -9.12 -15.40 -5.90
N ILE A 66 -8.58 -14.55 -6.77
CA ILE A 66 -9.15 -13.25 -7.04
C ILE A 66 -10.26 -13.47 -8.07
N THR A 67 -11.51 -13.46 -7.61
CA THR A 67 -12.69 -13.68 -8.47
C THR A 67 -12.89 -12.59 -9.52
N HIS A 68 -12.30 -11.41 -9.27
CA HIS A 68 -12.26 -10.27 -10.18
C HIS A 68 -10.80 -9.83 -10.34
N GLU A 69 -9.95 -10.67 -10.94
CA GLU A 69 -8.59 -10.26 -11.30
C GLU A 69 -8.67 -9.42 -12.56
N VAL A 70 -8.29 -8.15 -12.46
CA VAL A 70 -8.23 -7.33 -13.65
C VAL A 70 -6.90 -7.61 -14.37
N PRO A 71 -6.92 -8.03 -15.65
CA PRO A 71 -5.72 -8.44 -16.36
C PRO A 71 -4.61 -7.39 -16.27
N LYS A 72 -3.48 -7.77 -15.65
CA LYS A 72 -2.23 -7.02 -15.69
C LYS A 72 -1.70 -7.04 -17.12
N VAL A 73 -1.81 -5.93 -17.84
CA VAL A 73 -1.10 -5.76 -19.12
C VAL A 73 0.33 -5.33 -18.81
N VAL A 74 1.16 -6.23 -18.28
CA VAL A 74 2.60 -6.14 -18.49
C VAL A 74 3.14 -7.57 -18.67
N GLU A 75 3.42 -7.86 -19.94
CA GLU A 75 4.26 -8.94 -20.48
C GLU A 75 3.80 -10.39 -20.28
N GLN A 76 3.03 -10.88 -21.25
CA GLN A 76 3.57 -11.82 -22.24
C GLN A 76 2.58 -11.98 -23.39
N LEU A 77 3.08 -11.86 -24.61
CA LEU A 77 2.60 -12.64 -25.76
C LEU A 77 2.80 -14.13 -25.45
N ARG A 78 2.08 -14.65 -24.47
CA ARG A 78 1.67 -16.05 -24.46
C ARG A 78 0.22 -15.99 -24.85
N GLU A 79 -0.10 -16.68 -25.94
CA GLU A 79 -1.46 -17.11 -26.25
C GLU A 79 -1.98 -17.96 -25.08
N VAL A 80 -2.34 -17.31 -23.98
CA VAL A 80 -3.19 -17.91 -22.97
C VAL A 80 -4.58 -17.66 -23.49
N GLY A 81 -5.23 -18.71 -23.98
CA GLY A 81 -6.60 -18.63 -24.45
C GLY A 81 -7.44 -17.85 -23.45
N LEU A 82 -8.17 -16.85 -23.94
CA LEU A 82 -9.19 -16.11 -23.19
C LEU A 82 -10.39 -17.05 -22.94
N GLU A 83 -10.16 -18.18 -22.29
CA GLU A 83 -11.22 -19.01 -21.75
C GLU A 83 -11.55 -18.44 -20.37
N ARG A 84 -12.77 -17.91 -20.26
CA ARG A 84 -13.38 -17.59 -18.97
C ARG A 84 -13.29 -18.86 -18.12
N PRO A 85 -12.69 -18.84 -16.93
CA PRO A 85 -12.69 -20.03 -16.08
C PRO A 85 -14.15 -20.41 -15.84
N GLU A 86 -14.57 -21.57 -16.36
CA GLU A 86 -15.89 -22.09 -16.04
C GLU A 86 -15.97 -22.26 -14.52
N LEU A 87 -17.07 -21.80 -13.92
CA LEU A 87 -17.34 -22.01 -12.50
C LEU A 87 -17.29 -23.52 -12.22
N GLY A 88 -16.17 -24.01 -11.65
CA GLY A 88 -15.94 -25.44 -11.36
C GLY A 88 -14.76 -26.09 -12.11
N ALA A 89 -14.10 -25.41 -13.05
CA ALA A 89 -12.98 -25.99 -13.80
C ALA A 89 -11.71 -26.27 -12.96
N GLU A 90 -11.61 -25.71 -11.74
CA GLU A 90 -10.49 -25.97 -10.82
C GLU A 90 -10.67 -27.23 -9.94
N ASP A 91 -11.79 -27.96 -10.05
CA ASP A 91 -12.10 -29.15 -9.21
C ASP A 91 -11.19 -30.38 -9.49
N GLN A 92 -10.17 -30.26 -10.34
CA GLN A 92 -9.16 -31.31 -10.55
C GLN A 92 -8.05 -31.32 -9.48
N GLN A 93 -7.93 -30.26 -8.67
CA GLN A 93 -7.05 -30.22 -7.50
C GLN A 93 -7.91 -29.95 -6.27
N ASN A 94 -7.89 -30.87 -5.29
CA ASN A 94 -8.63 -30.80 -4.02
C ASN A 94 -8.26 -29.56 -3.17
N PHE A 95 -8.60 -28.36 -3.61
CA PHE A 95 -8.43 -27.13 -2.85
C PHE A 95 -9.58 -26.98 -1.87
N LYS A 96 -9.28 -27.06 -0.57
CA LYS A 96 -10.25 -26.71 0.48
C LYS A 96 -10.46 -25.20 0.47
N ARG A 97 -11.68 -24.75 0.12
CA ARG A 97 -12.07 -23.34 0.27
C ARG A 97 -12.11 -22.98 1.76
N VAL A 98 -11.44 -21.89 2.13
CA VAL A 98 -11.38 -21.38 3.49
C VAL A 98 -12.18 -20.07 3.55
N PRO A 99 -13.11 -19.90 4.51
CA PRO A 99 -13.83 -18.64 4.70
C PRO A 99 -12.86 -17.49 4.97
N ILE A 100 -13.16 -16.30 4.43
CA ILE A 100 -12.26 -15.13 4.54
C ILE A 100 -12.10 -14.69 6.02
N GLU A 101 -13.10 -14.93 6.86
CA GLU A 101 -13.08 -14.63 8.28
C GLU A 101 -12.03 -15.46 9.02
N GLU A 102 -11.83 -16.71 8.62
CA GLU A 102 -10.77 -17.57 9.16
C GLU A 102 -9.39 -17.06 8.73
N VAL A 103 -9.27 -16.58 7.49
CA VAL A 103 -8.03 -16.00 6.97
C VAL A 103 -7.69 -14.73 7.76
N ILE A 104 -8.62 -13.78 7.87
CA ILE A 104 -8.44 -12.48 8.54
C ILE A 104 -7.97 -12.64 9.99
N ARG A 105 -8.49 -13.62 10.74
CA ARG A 105 -8.07 -13.88 12.13
C ARG A 105 -6.59 -14.21 12.29
N THR A 106 -5.96 -14.65 11.22
CA THR A 106 -4.57 -15.07 11.23
C THR A 106 -3.62 -14.05 10.62
N LEU A 107 -4.15 -13.03 9.94
CA LEU A 107 -3.35 -12.02 9.28
C LEU A 107 -2.93 -10.93 10.27
N PRO A 108 -1.69 -10.44 10.20
CA PRO A 108 -1.28 -9.28 10.97
C PRO A 108 -2.04 -8.03 10.50
N VAL A 109 -2.59 -7.29 11.46
CA VAL A 109 -3.17 -5.96 11.21
C VAL A 109 -2.03 -4.96 11.07
N VAL A 110 -1.89 -4.35 9.88
CA VAL A 110 -0.81 -3.39 9.60
C VAL A 110 -1.30 -1.97 9.82
N LEU A 111 -2.47 -1.62 9.29
CA LEU A 111 -3.06 -0.28 9.41
C LEU A 111 -4.55 -0.37 9.71
N THR A 112 -5.07 0.72 10.27
CA THR A 112 -6.51 0.99 10.46
C THR A 112 -6.81 2.42 10.00
N GLU A 113 -8.06 2.86 10.04
CA GLU A 113 -8.47 4.24 9.71
C GLU A 113 -7.69 5.31 10.47
N GLN A 114 -7.27 5.03 11.71
CA GLN A 114 -6.52 5.97 12.56
C GLN A 114 -5.12 6.29 12.01
N HIS A 115 -4.58 5.40 11.19
CA HIS A 115 -3.23 5.50 10.62
C HIS A 115 -3.22 6.16 9.24
N ILE A 116 -4.39 6.56 8.74
CA ILE A 116 -4.59 7.15 7.43
C ILE A 116 -5.04 8.60 7.61
N GLU A 117 -4.26 9.53 7.07
CA GLU A 117 -4.54 10.95 7.13
C GLU A 117 -5.65 11.31 6.14
N LYS A 118 -5.53 10.85 4.89
CA LYS A 118 -6.42 11.18 3.78
C LYS A 118 -6.49 10.05 2.75
N VAL A 119 -7.67 9.84 2.18
CA VAL A 119 -7.91 8.99 1.01
C VAL A 119 -8.48 9.84 -0.13
N TRP A 120 -8.08 9.59 -1.37
CA TRP A 120 -8.72 10.19 -2.55
C TRP A 120 -8.61 9.27 -3.76
N VAL A 121 -9.46 9.51 -4.75
CA VAL A 121 -9.47 8.79 -6.02
C VAL A 121 -8.84 9.67 -7.10
N GLU A 122 -7.96 9.09 -7.91
CA GLU A 122 -7.38 9.71 -9.11
C GLU A 122 -7.82 8.90 -10.34
N GLU A 123 -8.44 9.56 -11.32
CA GLU A 123 -8.68 8.97 -12.63
C GLU A 123 -7.41 9.11 -13.49
N ARG A 124 -6.98 8.01 -14.12
CA ARG A 124 -5.84 7.97 -15.03
C ARG A 124 -6.24 7.42 -16.38
N ALA A 125 -5.74 8.08 -17.42
CA ALA A 125 -5.84 7.58 -18.77
C ALA A 125 -4.95 6.34 -18.93
N ALA A 126 -5.51 5.30 -19.55
CA ALA A 126 -4.86 4.03 -19.73
C ALA A 126 -4.20 3.96 -21.11
N GLU A 127 -3.16 4.78 -21.37
CA GLU A 127 -2.51 4.85 -22.68
C GLU A 127 -1.95 3.48 -23.15
N THR A 128 -1.60 2.59 -22.22
CA THR A 128 -1.04 1.25 -22.48
C THR A 128 -2.04 0.10 -22.30
N LEU A 129 -3.21 0.33 -21.70
CA LEU A 129 -4.19 -0.71 -21.38
C LEU A 129 -5.28 -0.74 -22.47
N ARG A 130 -5.03 -1.51 -23.54
CA ARG A 130 -5.89 -1.56 -24.75
C ARG A 130 -7.38 -1.89 -24.52
N ALA A 131 -7.78 -2.38 -23.34
CA ALA A 131 -9.14 -2.84 -23.06
C ALA A 131 -10.10 -1.75 -22.53
N GLN A 132 -9.60 -0.76 -21.78
CA GLN A 132 -10.42 0.31 -21.17
C GLN A 132 -9.60 1.61 -21.12
N GLY A 133 -10.15 2.71 -21.65
CA GLY A 133 -9.42 3.98 -21.81
C GLY A 133 -9.11 4.74 -20.52
N LYS A 134 -9.68 4.31 -19.39
CA LYS A 134 -9.45 4.91 -18.07
C LYS A 134 -9.42 3.85 -16.98
N PHE A 135 -8.66 4.13 -15.93
CA PHE A 135 -8.66 3.41 -14.67
C PHE A 135 -8.55 4.41 -13.52
N TYR A 136 -9.02 4.01 -12.36
CA TYR A 136 -9.00 4.74 -11.12
C TYR A 136 -7.92 4.18 -10.21
N VAL A 137 -7.31 5.08 -9.44
CA VAL A 137 -6.34 4.76 -8.40
C VAL A 137 -6.86 5.32 -7.09
N VAL A 138 -7.00 4.46 -6.07
CA VAL A 138 -7.28 4.94 -4.71
C VAL A 138 -5.95 5.17 -4.01
N HIS A 139 -5.73 6.42 -3.62
CA HIS A 139 -4.53 6.87 -2.93
C HIS A 139 -4.80 6.97 -1.44
N LEU A 140 -3.90 6.40 -0.63
CA LEU A 140 -3.89 6.60 0.80
C LEU A 140 -2.65 7.40 1.19
N ARG A 141 -2.87 8.47 1.93
CA ARG A 141 -1.82 9.21 2.65
C ARG A 141 -1.85 8.80 4.11
N LEU A 142 -0.71 8.35 4.59
CA LEU A 142 -0.54 7.77 5.92
C LEU A 142 -0.03 8.81 6.92
N THR A 143 -0.46 8.68 8.17
CA THR A 143 0.12 9.42 9.28
C THR A 143 1.60 9.02 9.46
N SER A 144 2.34 9.76 10.28
CA SER A 144 3.73 9.38 10.61
C SER A 144 3.80 7.98 11.23
N GLU A 145 2.86 7.64 12.11
CA GLU A 145 2.72 6.31 12.67
C GLU A 145 2.35 5.27 11.61
N GLY A 146 1.39 5.57 10.73
CA GLY A 146 1.02 4.68 9.63
C GLY A 146 2.19 4.35 8.70
N ARG A 147 3.03 5.35 8.37
CA ARG A 147 4.26 5.16 7.59
C ARG A 147 5.25 4.25 8.30
N ALA A 148 5.46 4.47 9.61
CA ALA A 148 6.35 3.62 10.41
C ALA A 148 5.85 2.17 10.49
N ARG A 149 4.53 1.96 10.67
CA ARG A 149 3.90 0.63 10.69
C ARG A 149 4.08 -0.11 9.38
N LEU A 150 3.75 0.54 8.26
CA LEU A 150 3.88 -0.07 6.94
C LEU A 150 5.33 -0.39 6.60
N TRP A 151 6.26 0.52 6.93
CA TRP A 151 7.69 0.26 6.73
C TRP A 151 8.21 -0.90 7.56
N ASN A 152 7.89 -0.96 8.86
CA ASN A 152 8.31 -2.04 9.74
C ASN A 152 7.77 -3.38 9.22
N TYR A 153 6.49 -3.43 8.85
CA TYR A 153 5.90 -4.61 8.22
C TYR A 153 6.64 -5.00 6.93
N ALA A 154 6.87 -4.05 6.02
CA ALA A 154 7.57 -4.31 4.76
C ALA A 154 9.03 -4.77 5.00
N ARG A 155 9.72 -4.21 5.98
CA ARG A 155 11.07 -4.63 6.35
C ARG A 155 11.10 -6.03 6.93
N GLU A 156 10.13 -6.37 7.77
CA GLU A 156 10.02 -7.69 8.38
C GLU A 156 9.65 -8.77 7.37
N GLN A 157 8.75 -8.49 6.43
CA GLN A 157 8.21 -9.49 5.50
C GLN A 157 8.87 -9.49 4.11
N VAL A 158 9.19 -8.30 3.56
CA VAL A 158 9.67 -8.14 2.17
C VAL A 158 11.20 -8.09 2.09
N ALA A 159 11.87 -7.44 3.04
CA ALA A 159 13.33 -7.24 3.01
C ALA A 159 14.14 -8.43 3.55
N GLN A 160 13.54 -9.61 3.69
CA GLN A 160 14.26 -10.79 4.16
C GLN A 160 15.34 -11.21 3.15
N PHE A 161 16.49 -11.64 3.65
CA PHE A 161 17.55 -12.20 2.83
C PHE A 161 17.03 -13.43 2.09
N ARG A 162 17.02 -13.35 0.76
CA ARG A 162 16.60 -14.42 -0.14
C ARG A 162 17.78 -15.29 -0.51
N ALA A 163 17.55 -16.59 -0.66
CA ALA A 163 18.55 -17.47 -1.25
C ALA A 163 18.76 -17.11 -2.73
N LEU A 164 19.98 -17.27 -3.24
CA LEU A 164 20.28 -17.02 -4.65
C LEU A 164 19.39 -17.91 -5.54
N GLY A 165 18.55 -17.31 -6.38
CA GLY A 165 17.61 -18.02 -7.25
C GLY A 165 16.17 -18.16 -6.73
N GLU A 166 15.88 -17.67 -5.53
CA GLU A 166 14.49 -17.62 -5.01
C GLU A 166 13.67 -16.56 -5.77
N LYS A 167 12.48 -16.95 -6.27
CA LYS A 167 11.57 -16.03 -6.98
C LYS A 167 11.14 -14.88 -6.06
N PRO A 168 10.86 -13.68 -6.60
CA PRO A 168 10.24 -12.62 -5.82
C PRO A 168 8.94 -13.12 -5.20
N ARG A 169 8.77 -12.89 -3.89
CA ARG A 169 7.50 -13.14 -3.20
C ARG A 169 6.58 -11.96 -3.44
N ASP A 170 5.36 -12.26 -3.89
CA ASP A 170 4.28 -11.28 -4.00
C ASP A 170 3.71 -11.03 -2.61
N GLU A 171 4.41 -10.23 -1.81
CA GLU A 171 3.89 -9.75 -0.53
C GLU A 171 2.72 -8.81 -0.81
N ARG A 172 1.53 -9.14 -0.30
CA ARG A 172 0.29 -8.42 -0.61
C ARG A 172 -0.31 -7.78 0.63
N LEU A 173 -1.08 -6.73 0.42
CA LEU A 173 -2.00 -6.20 1.41
C LEU A 173 -3.42 -6.66 1.07
N LEU A 174 -4.21 -6.91 2.11
CA LEU A 174 -5.64 -7.10 2.02
C LEU A 174 -6.31 -5.90 2.69
N LEU A 175 -7.03 -5.11 1.91
CA LEU A 175 -7.86 -4.04 2.44
C LEU A 175 -9.23 -4.62 2.82
N MET A 176 -9.73 -4.27 3.99
CA MET A 176 -11.09 -4.54 4.43
C MET A 176 -11.82 -3.22 4.61
N VAL A 177 -13.00 -3.11 3.99
CA VAL A 177 -13.93 -2.00 4.18
C VAL A 177 -15.26 -2.58 4.66
N GLY A 178 -15.62 -2.30 5.90
CA GLY A 178 -16.68 -3.03 6.60
C GLY A 178 -16.36 -4.52 6.68
N GLU A 179 -17.28 -5.33 6.18
CA GLU A 179 -17.12 -6.80 6.07
C GLU A 179 -16.61 -7.23 4.69
N GLN A 180 -16.42 -6.28 3.76
CA GLN A 180 -16.05 -6.59 2.39
C GLN A 180 -14.53 -6.61 2.21
N PRO A 181 -13.95 -7.76 1.81
CA PRO A 181 -12.55 -7.83 1.42
C PRO A 181 -12.33 -7.21 0.05
N TRP A 182 -11.41 -6.25 0.01
CA TRP A 182 -10.88 -5.64 -1.19
C TRP A 182 -9.40 -6.04 -1.29
N ALA A 183 -9.06 -6.94 -2.20
CA ALA A 183 -7.67 -7.33 -2.41
C ALA A 183 -6.92 -6.26 -3.24
N SER A 184 -5.78 -5.74 -2.73
CA SER A 184 -4.78 -4.89 -3.42
C SER A 184 -3.94 -4.15 -2.36
N PRO A 185 -2.69 -3.67 -2.59
CA PRO A 185 -1.72 -3.88 -3.67
C PRO A 185 -0.57 -4.84 -3.28
N ILE A 186 0.34 -5.11 -4.23
CA ILE A 186 1.65 -5.70 -3.92
C ILE A 186 2.48 -4.66 -3.16
N ILE A 187 3.13 -5.09 -2.08
CA ILE A 187 4.10 -4.27 -1.37
C ILE A 187 5.42 -4.36 -2.11
N SER A 188 5.74 -3.31 -2.84
CA SER A 188 6.99 -3.26 -3.58
C SER A 188 8.19 -3.28 -2.62
N PRO A 189 9.31 -3.95 -2.97
CA PRO A 189 10.51 -4.00 -2.13
C PRO A 189 11.03 -2.62 -1.72
N GLU A 190 10.79 -1.59 -2.53
CA GLU A 190 11.17 -0.21 -2.24
C GLU A 190 10.54 0.28 -0.94
N VAL A 191 9.32 -0.15 -0.60
CA VAL A 191 8.61 0.23 0.64
C VAL A 191 9.42 -0.17 1.88
N SER A 192 10.19 -1.25 1.80
CA SER A 192 11.05 -1.71 2.89
C SER A 192 12.37 -0.92 3.02
N SER A 193 12.69 -0.08 2.03
CA SER A 193 13.93 0.66 1.99
C SER A 193 13.88 1.93 2.84
N SER A 194 15.03 2.32 3.39
CA SER A 194 15.18 3.63 4.03
C SER A 194 14.89 4.77 3.06
N TRP A 195 15.16 4.58 1.76
CA TRP A 195 14.92 5.59 0.72
C TRP A 195 13.43 5.90 0.51
N TRP A 196 12.57 4.90 0.59
CA TRP A 196 11.13 5.12 0.55
C TRP A 196 10.66 5.89 1.78
N LEU A 197 11.08 5.49 2.98
CA LEU A 197 10.77 6.28 4.19
C LEU A 197 11.24 7.73 4.04
N MET A 198 12.42 7.95 3.49
CA MET A 198 12.96 9.27 3.21
C MET A 198 12.09 10.07 2.26
N SER A 199 11.61 9.48 1.15
CA SER A 199 10.73 10.17 0.20
C SER A 199 9.36 10.49 0.82
N ARG A 200 8.85 9.63 1.70
CA ARG A 200 7.53 9.79 2.34
C ARG A 200 7.52 10.74 3.52
N PHE A 201 8.57 10.75 4.35
CA PHE A 201 8.68 11.70 5.47
C PHE A 201 9.04 13.12 5.03
N SER A 202 9.74 13.27 3.91
CA SER A 202 10.08 14.59 3.36
C SER A 202 8.93 15.29 2.62
N MET A 203 7.72 14.72 2.65
CA MET A 203 6.51 15.21 1.97
C MET A 203 6.67 15.39 0.44
N LEU A 204 7.73 14.83 -0.16
CA LEU A 204 7.98 14.93 -1.59
C LEU A 204 6.94 14.20 -2.44
N GLN A 205 6.18 13.29 -1.83
CA GLN A 205 5.14 12.53 -2.50
C GLN A 205 3.83 12.65 -1.74
N SER A 206 2.73 12.84 -2.49
CA SER A 206 1.40 13.06 -1.93
C SER A 206 0.74 11.79 -1.40
N SER A 207 0.99 10.63 -2.03
CA SER A 207 0.31 9.34 -1.77
C SER A 207 1.28 8.22 -1.39
N ASP A 208 1.15 7.68 -0.18
CA ASP A 208 2.02 6.63 0.36
C ASP A 208 1.70 5.23 -0.17
N VAL A 209 0.41 4.89 -0.22
CA VAL A 209 -0.09 3.61 -0.74
C VAL A 209 -1.05 3.89 -1.89
N GLN A 210 -0.97 3.06 -2.92
CA GLN A 210 -1.82 3.15 -4.11
C GLN A 210 -2.48 1.81 -4.34
N ILE A 211 -3.80 1.83 -4.48
CA ILE A 211 -4.61 0.68 -4.85
C ILE A 211 -4.95 0.89 -6.33
N PHE A 212 -4.29 0.12 -7.19
CA PHE A 212 -4.45 0.20 -8.63
C PHE A 212 -4.16 -1.16 -9.29
N PRO A 213 -4.67 -1.37 -10.51
CA PRO A 213 -5.70 -0.57 -11.18
C PRO A 213 -7.12 -0.91 -10.68
N ILE A 214 -8.00 0.08 -10.53
CA ILE A 214 -9.44 -0.11 -10.30
C ILE A 214 -10.17 0.41 -11.53
N TYR A 215 -11.00 -0.38 -12.19
CA TYR A 215 -11.65 0.08 -13.45
C TYR A 215 -13.09 0.54 -13.25
N ASP A 216 -13.70 0.12 -12.16
CA ASP A 216 -15.02 0.57 -11.76
C ASP A 216 -14.89 1.79 -10.83
N GLU A 217 -15.43 2.91 -11.28
CA GLU A 217 -15.46 4.15 -10.51
C GLU A 217 -16.24 3.99 -9.20
N GLU A 218 -17.34 3.23 -9.22
CA GLU A 218 -18.17 3.00 -8.05
C GLU A 218 -17.40 2.24 -6.98
N ILE A 219 -16.58 1.28 -7.37
CA ILE A 219 -15.69 0.55 -6.45
C ILE A 219 -14.64 1.49 -5.84
N ALA A 220 -13.97 2.32 -6.66
CA ALA A 220 -12.98 3.27 -6.16
C ALA A 220 -13.59 4.26 -5.16
N ASN A 221 -14.77 4.77 -5.48
CA ASN A 221 -15.52 5.68 -4.61
C ASN A 221 -16.04 4.99 -3.35
N THR A 222 -16.50 3.73 -3.44
CA THR A 222 -16.94 2.94 -2.28
C THR A 222 -15.81 2.74 -1.28
N ILE A 223 -14.59 2.47 -1.76
CA ILE A 223 -13.41 2.36 -0.88
C ILE A 223 -13.12 3.68 -0.18
N ALA A 224 -13.15 4.80 -0.91
CA ALA A 224 -12.90 6.13 -0.35
C ALA A 224 -13.98 6.54 0.67
N GLN A 225 -15.26 6.32 0.34
CA GLN A 225 -16.39 6.60 1.23
C GLN A 225 -16.36 5.72 2.48
N GLY A 226 -16.03 4.43 2.33
CA GLY A 226 -15.91 3.51 3.45
C GLY A 226 -14.81 3.90 4.44
N PHE A 227 -13.73 4.55 3.98
CA PHE A 227 -12.75 5.17 4.87
C PHE A 227 -13.35 6.32 5.69
N ASP A 228 -14.07 7.24 5.03
CA ASP A 228 -14.68 8.39 5.70
C ASP A 228 -15.73 7.96 6.74
N GLU A 229 -16.55 6.97 6.41
CA GLU A 229 -17.52 6.39 7.34
C GLU A 229 -16.84 5.73 8.55
N ALA A 230 -15.78 4.95 8.32
CA ALA A 230 -15.04 4.31 9.40
C ALA A 230 -14.41 5.36 10.33
N LYS A 231 -13.85 6.43 9.76
CA LYS A 231 -13.26 7.54 10.51
C LYS A 231 -14.31 8.28 11.35
N GLN A 232 -15.48 8.56 10.78
CA GLN A 232 -16.58 9.19 11.52
C GLN A 232 -17.08 8.32 12.68
N LYS A 233 -17.27 7.02 12.45
CA LYS A 233 -17.69 6.08 13.51
C LYS A 233 -16.63 5.95 14.61
N ALA A 234 -15.34 5.92 14.26
CA ALA A 234 -14.26 5.90 15.23
C ALA A 234 -14.26 7.16 16.12
N LEU A 235 -14.49 8.34 15.51
CA LEU A 235 -14.60 9.60 16.23
C LEU A 235 -15.83 9.64 17.15
N ALA A 236 -16.98 9.17 16.68
CA ALA A 236 -18.21 9.08 17.49
C ALA A 236 -18.01 8.18 18.72
N LYS A 237 -17.41 6.99 18.52
CA LYS A 237 -17.12 6.06 19.61
C LYS A 237 -16.13 6.63 20.64
N ALA A 238 -15.13 7.39 20.18
CA ALA A 238 -14.20 8.07 21.07
C ALA A 238 -14.88 9.17 21.91
N ALA A 239 -15.86 9.88 21.33
CA ALA A 239 -16.63 10.90 22.04
C ALA A 239 -17.60 10.31 23.08
N GLU A 240 -18.17 9.13 22.82
CA GLU A 240 -19.05 8.42 23.76
C GLU A 240 -18.29 7.80 24.94
N GLY A 241 -17.09 7.24 24.71
CA GLY A 241 -16.25 6.65 25.77
C GLY A 241 -15.56 7.67 26.69
N ALA A 242 -15.65 8.97 26.38
CA ALA A 242 -15.11 10.05 27.20
C ALA A 242 -16.16 10.69 28.15
N ARG A 243 -17.41 10.22 28.10
CA ARG A 243 -18.49 10.58 29.03
C ARG A 243 -18.65 9.51 30.10
#